data_AF-I6CH35-F1
#
_entry.id   AF-I6CH35-F1
#
_cell.length_a   1.000
_cell.length_b   1.000
_cell.length_c   1.000
_cell.angle_alpha   90.00
_cell.angle_beta   90.00
_cell.angle_gamma   90.00
#
_symmetry.space_group_name_H-M   'P 1'
#
loop_
_entity.id
_entity.type
_entity.pdbx_description
1 polymer ?
#
loop_
_entity_poly.entity_id
_entity_poly.type
_entity_poly.pdbx_seq_one_letter_code
_entity_poly.pdbx_strand_id
1 'polypeptide(L)'
;MTDSYLPRLVEAQSTGRCGVASAHVFEQGVDAVRQELARLQQEGYRYAVLDALTEHHLEIQGEALRDAPLVTGGSGLAIGLARQWAQENGNQAREAGHPLAGRGVVLSGSCSQMTNRQVAHYRQIAPAREVDVARCLSTETLAAYAHELTEWVLGQESVLAPLVFATASTDALAAIQQQYGAQKASQAVETLFSQLAVRLAAEGVTRFIVAGGETSGVVTQSLGIKGFHIGPTISPGVPWVNALDKPVSLALKSGNFGDEAFFSRAQREFLS
;
A
#
# COMPACT_ATOMS: atom_id res chain seq x y z
N MET A 1 4.88 -21.25 8.63
CA MET A 1 4.29 -22.34 7.84
C MET A 1 5.24 -23.52 7.88
N THR A 2 4.81 -24.69 8.37
CA THR A 2 5.65 -25.91 8.49
C THR A 2 5.24 -27.04 7.53
N ASP A 3 4.14 -26.87 6.80
CA ASP A 3 3.71 -27.70 5.67
C ASP A 3 3.59 -26.79 4.44
N SER A 4 3.92 -27.32 3.27
CA SER A 4 3.90 -26.61 1.98
C SER A 4 2.92 -27.22 0.98
N TYR A 5 2.25 -28.32 1.32
CA TYR A 5 1.23 -28.91 0.45
C TYR A 5 -0.13 -28.26 0.70
N LEU A 6 -0.53 -27.37 -0.20
CA LEU A 6 -1.74 -26.55 -0.07
C LEU A 6 -3.02 -27.36 0.18
N PRO A 7 -3.30 -28.51 -0.48
CA PRO A 7 -4.51 -29.27 -0.19
C PRO A 7 -4.66 -29.70 1.27
N ARG A 8 -3.58 -30.16 1.91
CA ARG A 8 -3.61 -30.50 3.36
C ARG A 8 -3.90 -29.28 4.22
N LEU A 9 -3.27 -28.16 3.89
CA LEU A 9 -3.50 -26.90 4.60
C LEU A 9 -4.95 -26.42 4.46
N VAL A 10 -5.54 -26.53 3.27
CA VAL A 10 -6.95 -26.18 3.00
C VAL A 10 -7.89 -27.11 3.74
N GLU A 11 -7.69 -28.43 3.64
CA GLU A 11 -8.55 -29.44 4.29
C GLU A 11 -8.52 -29.33 5.82
N ALA A 12 -7.37 -28.97 6.41
CA ALA A 12 -7.25 -28.78 7.86
C ALA A 12 -8.08 -27.60 8.42
N GLN A 13 -8.54 -26.68 7.57
CA GLN A 13 -9.26 -25.47 7.98
C GLN A 13 -10.59 -25.26 7.23
N SER A 14 -11.10 -26.29 6.53
CA SER A 14 -12.30 -26.18 5.71
C SER A 14 -13.17 -27.44 5.81
N THR A 15 -14.38 -27.37 5.23
CA THR A 15 -15.25 -28.53 5.08
C THR A 15 -15.22 -29.00 3.62
N GLY A 16 -14.71 -30.19 3.36
CA GLY A 16 -14.63 -30.78 2.02
C GLY A 16 -13.20 -31.16 1.62
N ARG A 17 -13.07 -31.81 0.46
CA ARG A 17 -11.79 -32.27 -0.08
C ARG A 17 -11.20 -31.23 -1.04
N CYS A 18 -9.88 -31.14 -1.09
CA CYS A 18 -9.14 -30.27 -1.98
C CYS A 18 -8.35 -31.08 -3.02
N GLY A 19 -8.64 -30.86 -4.29
CA GLY A 19 -7.91 -31.41 -5.42
C GLY A 19 -6.74 -30.53 -5.85
N VAL A 20 -6.02 -30.97 -6.87
CA VAL A 20 -4.94 -30.21 -7.52
C VAL A 20 -5.11 -30.30 -9.03
N ALA A 21 -5.12 -29.16 -9.72
CA ALA A 21 -4.89 -29.10 -11.16
C ALA A 21 -3.41 -28.77 -11.39
N SER A 22 -2.64 -29.78 -11.82
CA SER A 22 -1.18 -29.65 -11.96
C SER A 22 -0.78 -28.79 -13.15
N ALA A 23 0.44 -28.24 -13.12
CA ALA A 23 1.01 -27.42 -14.19
C ALA A 23 0.94 -28.11 -15.57
N HIS A 24 1.06 -29.44 -15.62
CA HIS A 24 0.99 -30.20 -16.89
C HIS A 24 -0.35 -30.04 -17.62
N VAL A 25 -1.46 -29.83 -16.89
CA VAL A 25 -2.77 -29.58 -17.49
C VAL A 25 -2.80 -28.18 -18.13
N PHE A 26 -2.11 -27.21 -17.54
CA PHE A 26 -2.00 -25.85 -18.08
C PHE A 26 -1.23 -25.81 -19.41
N GLU A 27 -0.21 -26.66 -19.57
CA GLU A 27 0.53 -26.79 -20.84
C GLU A 27 -0.36 -27.29 -22.00
N GLN A 28 -1.53 -27.86 -21.70
CA GLN A 28 -2.50 -28.34 -22.68
C GLN A 28 -3.58 -27.28 -23.01
N GLY A 29 -3.53 -26.12 -22.36
CA GLY A 29 -4.42 -24.99 -22.62
C GLY A 29 -5.71 -24.95 -21.79
N VAL A 30 -6.50 -23.92 -22.05
CA VAL A 30 -7.67 -23.53 -21.25
C VAL A 30 -8.73 -24.62 -21.15
N ASP A 31 -9.04 -25.31 -22.26
CA ASP A 31 -10.08 -26.33 -22.28
C ASP A 31 -9.68 -27.58 -21.47
N ALA A 32 -8.40 -27.94 -21.45
CA ALA A 32 -7.89 -29.02 -20.61
C ALA A 32 -8.03 -28.68 -19.12
N VAL A 33 -7.74 -27.42 -18.74
CA VAL A 33 -7.95 -26.93 -17.37
C VAL A 33 -9.43 -26.97 -16.98
N ARG A 34 -10.34 -26.54 -17.86
CA ARG A 34 -11.79 -26.61 -17.61
C ARG A 34 -12.27 -28.05 -17.43
N GLN A 35 -11.79 -28.98 -18.26
CA GLN A 35 -12.12 -30.40 -18.15
C GLN A 35 -11.60 -31.00 -16.84
N GLU A 36 -10.38 -30.66 -16.43
CA GLU A 36 -9.81 -31.13 -15.17
C GLU A 36 -10.59 -30.61 -13.96
N LEU A 37 -10.98 -29.33 -13.97
CA LEU A 37 -11.83 -28.76 -12.92
C LEU A 37 -13.20 -29.47 -12.85
N ALA A 38 -13.81 -29.76 -14.00
CA ALA A 38 -15.07 -30.50 -14.06
C ALA A 38 -14.93 -31.93 -13.53
N ARG A 39 -13.81 -32.62 -13.86
CA ARG A 39 -13.49 -33.95 -13.32
C ARG A 39 -13.35 -33.92 -11.80
N LEU A 40 -12.59 -32.98 -11.25
CA LEU A 40 -12.43 -32.81 -9.80
C LEU A 40 -13.78 -32.56 -9.11
N GLN A 41 -14.65 -31.74 -9.72
CA GLN A 41 -15.99 -31.50 -9.20
C GLN A 41 -16.83 -32.79 -9.20
N GLN A 42 -16.81 -33.58 -10.27
CA GLN A 42 -17.51 -34.87 -10.36
C GLN A 42 -17.02 -35.89 -9.33
N GLU A 43 -15.74 -35.83 -8.95
CA GLU A 43 -15.13 -36.67 -7.91
C GLU A 43 -15.42 -36.19 -6.47
N GLY A 44 -16.18 -35.10 -6.32
CA GLY A 44 -16.60 -34.57 -5.03
C GLY A 44 -15.57 -33.70 -4.34
N TYR A 45 -14.56 -33.18 -5.06
CA TYR A 45 -13.69 -32.13 -4.53
C TYR A 45 -14.44 -30.80 -4.50
N ARG A 46 -14.31 -30.10 -3.37
CA ARG A 46 -14.95 -28.78 -3.17
C ARG A 46 -14.03 -27.64 -3.55
N TYR A 47 -12.73 -27.87 -3.49
CA TYR A 47 -11.69 -26.90 -3.80
C TYR A 47 -10.68 -27.53 -4.75
N ALA A 48 -10.01 -26.72 -5.55
CA ALA A 48 -8.88 -27.13 -6.38
C ALA A 48 -7.75 -26.12 -6.23
N VAL A 49 -6.57 -26.59 -5.83
CA VAL A 49 -5.33 -25.82 -5.94
C VAL A 49 -4.87 -25.84 -7.39
N LEU A 50 -4.52 -24.68 -7.92
CA LEU A 50 -4.06 -24.54 -9.29
C LEU A 50 -2.58 -24.19 -9.30
N ASP A 51 -1.77 -24.99 -10.00
CA ASP A 51 -0.36 -24.68 -10.16
C ASP A 51 -0.16 -23.42 -11.01
N ALA A 52 0.85 -22.63 -10.66
CA ALA A 52 1.35 -21.53 -11.47
C ALA A 52 2.87 -21.42 -11.31
N LEU A 53 3.61 -21.71 -12.38
CA LEU A 53 5.07 -21.58 -12.44
C LEU A 53 5.49 -20.33 -13.21
N THR A 54 4.60 -19.83 -14.08
CA THR A 54 4.80 -18.68 -14.95
C THR A 54 3.56 -17.80 -14.93
N GLU A 55 3.71 -16.55 -15.37
CA GLU A 55 2.57 -15.64 -15.56
C GLU A 55 1.58 -16.16 -16.60
N HIS A 56 2.06 -16.91 -17.59
CA HIS A 56 1.20 -17.54 -18.61
C HIS A 56 0.20 -18.51 -17.99
N HIS A 57 0.58 -19.27 -16.95
CA HIS A 57 -0.38 -20.11 -16.23
C HIS A 57 -1.49 -19.28 -15.59
N LEU A 58 -1.17 -18.09 -15.06
CA LEU A 58 -2.17 -17.19 -14.47
C LEU A 58 -3.14 -16.65 -15.53
N GLU A 59 -2.67 -16.35 -16.74
CA GLU A 59 -3.53 -15.96 -17.86
C GLU A 59 -4.53 -17.06 -18.22
N ILE A 60 -4.04 -18.31 -18.31
CA ILE A 60 -4.88 -19.50 -18.55
C ILE A 60 -5.89 -19.68 -17.40
N GLN A 61 -5.47 -19.51 -16.15
CA GLN A 61 -6.39 -19.55 -15.00
C GLN A 61 -7.48 -18.49 -15.14
N GLY A 62 -7.12 -17.26 -15.52
CA GLY A 62 -8.06 -16.16 -15.73
C GLY A 62 -9.12 -16.47 -16.80
N GLU A 63 -8.70 -17.03 -17.93
CA GLU A 63 -9.62 -17.43 -19.00
C GLU A 63 -10.50 -18.62 -18.60
N ALA A 64 -9.91 -19.65 -17.98
CA ALA A 64 -10.63 -20.84 -17.54
C ALA A 64 -11.69 -20.51 -16.48
N LEU A 65 -11.41 -19.53 -15.62
CA LEU A 65 -12.25 -19.13 -14.48
C LEU A 65 -13.07 -17.87 -14.72
N ARG A 66 -13.11 -17.34 -15.95
CA ARG A 66 -13.81 -16.09 -16.28
C ARG A 66 -15.25 -16.03 -15.77
N ASP A 67 -15.96 -17.14 -15.88
CA ASP A 67 -17.37 -17.27 -15.51
C ASP A 67 -17.58 -17.94 -14.13
N ALA A 68 -16.50 -18.19 -13.38
CA ALA A 68 -16.60 -18.79 -12.06
C ALA A 68 -17.30 -17.82 -11.09
N PRO A 69 -18.36 -18.24 -10.38
CA PRO A 69 -19.11 -17.36 -9.48
C PRO A 69 -18.30 -16.93 -8.25
N LEU A 70 -17.29 -17.73 -7.88
CA LEU A 70 -16.38 -17.45 -6.78
C LEU A 70 -15.00 -18.01 -7.12
N VAL A 71 -13.97 -17.20 -6.88
CA VAL A 71 -12.57 -17.58 -6.98
C VAL A 71 -11.84 -17.18 -5.70
N THR A 72 -10.75 -17.87 -5.38
CA THR A 72 -9.89 -17.54 -4.25
C THR A 72 -8.42 -17.61 -4.68
N GLY A 73 -7.57 -16.73 -4.15
CA GLY A 73 -6.16 -16.69 -4.49
C GLY A 73 -5.48 -15.40 -4.08
N GLY A 74 -4.18 -15.31 -4.36
CA GLY A 74 -3.43 -14.06 -4.26
C GLY A 74 -3.66 -13.14 -5.47
N SER A 75 -2.89 -12.06 -5.55
CA SER A 75 -2.96 -11.09 -6.65
C SER A 75 -2.63 -11.68 -8.03
N GLY A 76 -1.87 -12.77 -8.09
CA GLY A 76 -1.53 -13.44 -9.36
C GLY A 76 -2.77 -13.86 -10.16
N LEU A 77 -3.75 -14.48 -9.51
CA LEU A 77 -5.00 -14.88 -10.18
C LEU A 77 -5.79 -13.66 -10.68
N ALA A 78 -5.78 -12.57 -9.91
CA ALA A 78 -6.45 -11.33 -10.28
C ALA A 78 -5.86 -10.70 -11.56
N ILE A 79 -4.55 -10.90 -11.84
CA ILE A 79 -3.92 -10.44 -13.10
C ILE A 79 -4.54 -11.16 -14.30
N GLY A 80 -4.57 -12.49 -14.26
CA GLY A 80 -5.12 -13.30 -15.35
C GLY A 80 -6.58 -13.00 -15.60
N LEU A 81 -7.36 -12.88 -14.52
CA LEU A 81 -8.75 -12.44 -14.54
C LEU A 81 -8.86 -11.06 -15.20
N ALA A 82 -8.22 -10.03 -14.65
CA ALA A 82 -8.32 -8.66 -15.18
C ALA A 82 -8.02 -8.55 -16.69
N ARG A 83 -7.07 -9.35 -17.21
CA ARG A 83 -6.74 -9.38 -18.65
C ARG A 83 -7.90 -9.83 -19.54
N GLN A 84 -8.81 -10.67 -19.04
CA GLN A 84 -9.99 -11.10 -19.79
C GLN A 84 -10.99 -9.97 -20.05
N TRP A 85 -10.97 -8.91 -19.23
CA TRP A 85 -11.83 -7.73 -19.38
C TRP A 85 -11.08 -6.45 -19.78
N ALA A 86 -9.76 -6.52 -19.94
CA ALA A 86 -8.92 -5.35 -20.17
C ALA A 86 -9.20 -4.63 -21.50
N GLN A 87 -9.70 -5.34 -22.52
CA GLN A 87 -10.00 -4.73 -23.83
C GLN A 87 -11.28 -3.87 -23.84
N GLU A 88 -12.16 -4.02 -22.84
CA GLU A 88 -13.48 -3.38 -22.86
C GLU A 88 -13.53 -2.01 -22.20
N ASN A 89 -12.57 -1.65 -21.32
CA ASN A 89 -12.68 -0.46 -20.47
C ASN A 89 -11.49 0.53 -20.49
N GLY A 90 -10.44 0.27 -21.26
CA GLY A 90 -9.32 1.21 -21.45
C GLY A 90 -8.67 1.72 -20.14
N ASN A 91 -7.74 2.66 -20.27
CA ASN A 91 -6.94 3.16 -19.14
C ASN A 91 -7.73 4.02 -18.13
N GLN A 92 -9.07 4.11 -18.22
CA GLN A 92 -9.90 5.08 -17.48
C GLN A 92 -9.77 4.97 -15.96
N ALA A 93 -9.78 3.74 -15.43
CA ALA A 93 -9.62 3.53 -13.98
C ALA A 93 -8.26 4.04 -13.48
N ARG A 94 -7.21 3.84 -14.27
CA ARG A 94 -5.84 4.30 -13.97
C ARG A 94 -5.75 5.82 -14.01
N GLU A 95 -6.40 6.47 -14.98
CA GLU A 95 -6.46 7.93 -15.06
C GLU A 95 -7.24 8.54 -13.89
N ALA A 96 -8.33 7.92 -13.46
CA ALA A 96 -9.11 8.39 -12.30
C ALA A 96 -8.31 8.41 -10.99
N GLY A 97 -7.31 7.54 -10.85
CA GLY A 97 -6.38 7.52 -9.73
C GLY A 97 -5.08 8.29 -9.94
N HIS A 98 -4.88 8.96 -11.08
CA HIS A 98 -3.68 9.76 -11.34
C HIS A 98 -3.59 10.91 -10.33
N PRO A 99 -2.42 11.20 -9.72
CA PRO A 99 -2.31 12.24 -8.71
C PRO A 99 -2.78 13.60 -9.23
N LEU A 100 -3.51 14.32 -8.39
CA LEU A 100 -3.97 15.67 -8.61
C LEU A 100 -2.79 16.64 -8.62
N ALA A 101 -2.94 17.75 -9.35
CA ALA A 101 -2.02 18.86 -9.23
C ALA A 101 -2.09 19.51 -7.83
N GLY A 102 -1.05 20.27 -7.47
CA GLY A 102 -1.01 21.05 -6.24
C GLY A 102 0.10 20.66 -5.28
N ARG A 103 0.10 21.31 -4.11
CA ARG A 103 1.14 21.15 -3.09
C ARG A 103 1.11 19.74 -2.50
N GLY A 104 2.28 19.17 -2.32
CA GLY A 104 2.46 17.86 -1.70
C GLY A 104 3.21 17.92 -0.38
N VAL A 105 3.04 16.88 0.43
CA VAL A 105 3.81 16.62 1.66
C VAL A 105 4.23 15.15 1.72
N VAL A 106 5.39 14.88 2.31
CA VAL A 106 5.82 13.52 2.68
C VAL A 106 5.71 13.35 4.19
N LEU A 107 4.97 12.35 4.66
CA LEU A 107 4.81 12.00 6.07
C LEU A 107 5.39 10.60 6.32
N SER A 108 6.47 10.51 7.09
CA SER A 108 7.18 9.23 7.30
C SER A 108 7.22 8.84 8.79
N GLY A 109 6.42 7.85 9.20
CA GLY A 109 6.43 7.31 10.56
C GLY A 109 7.09 5.93 10.69
N SER A 110 7.37 5.25 9.58
CA SER A 110 7.99 3.92 9.62
C SER A 110 9.47 3.98 10.01
N CYS A 111 9.89 3.06 10.89
CA CYS A 111 11.29 2.83 11.27
C CYS A 111 11.93 1.63 10.55
N SER A 112 11.37 1.19 9.41
CA SER A 112 11.96 0.07 8.65
C SER A 112 13.33 0.43 8.07
N GLN A 113 14.12 -0.57 7.69
CA GLN A 113 15.43 -0.35 7.06
C GLN A 113 15.30 0.42 5.74
N MET A 114 14.34 0.06 4.89
CA MET A 114 14.14 0.74 3.61
C MET A 114 13.64 2.18 3.82
N THR A 115 12.70 2.41 4.75
CA THR A 115 12.24 3.77 5.06
C THR A 115 13.37 4.65 5.57
N ASN A 116 14.26 4.13 6.41
CA ASN A 116 15.45 4.86 6.86
C ASN A 116 16.34 5.30 5.69
N ARG A 117 16.57 4.44 4.69
CA ARG A 117 17.32 4.79 3.47
C ARG A 117 16.60 5.85 2.64
N GLN A 118 15.30 5.69 2.44
CA GLN A 118 14.46 6.65 1.71
C GLN A 118 14.48 8.05 2.35
N VAL A 119 14.35 8.11 3.68
CA VAL A 119 14.46 9.38 4.43
C VAL A 119 15.86 9.96 4.29
N ALA A 120 16.92 9.17 4.51
CA ALA A 120 18.30 9.64 4.37
C ALA A 120 18.59 10.23 2.98
N HIS A 121 18.13 9.55 1.92
CA HIS A 121 18.26 10.00 0.55
C HIS A 121 17.45 11.28 0.27
N TYR A 122 16.18 11.31 0.68
CA TYR A 122 15.28 12.42 0.34
C TYR A 122 15.61 13.73 1.07
N ARG A 123 16.15 13.65 2.30
CA ARG A 123 16.61 14.81 3.08
C ARG A 123 17.74 15.59 2.41
N GLN A 124 18.45 14.97 1.46
CA GLN A 124 19.52 15.64 0.70
C GLN A 124 18.96 16.56 -0.40
N ILE A 125 17.70 16.39 -0.79
CA ILE A 125 17.12 17.03 -1.98
C ILE A 125 15.82 17.79 -1.72
N ALA A 126 15.25 17.71 -0.51
CA ALA A 126 14.03 18.39 -0.13
C ALA A 126 14.09 18.88 1.33
N PRO A 127 13.35 19.94 1.68
CA PRO A 127 13.22 20.37 3.06
C PRO A 127 12.69 19.24 3.94
N ALA A 128 13.30 19.05 5.10
CA ALA A 128 12.92 17.98 6.00
C ALA A 128 12.94 18.42 7.47
N ARG A 129 11.92 17.98 8.21
CA ARG A 129 11.75 18.24 9.64
C ARG A 129 11.55 16.93 10.37
N GLU A 130 12.43 16.68 11.32
CA GLU A 130 12.32 15.56 12.25
C GLU A 130 11.28 15.86 13.31
N VAL A 131 10.48 14.85 13.66
CA VAL A 131 9.47 14.91 14.71
C VAL A 131 10.16 14.72 16.06
N ASP A 132 9.97 15.70 16.94
CA ASP A 132 10.33 15.60 18.35
C ASP A 132 9.24 14.85 19.10
N VAL A 133 9.51 13.59 19.44
CA VAL A 133 8.57 12.71 20.16
C VAL A 133 8.17 13.32 21.50
N ALA A 134 9.06 14.01 22.20
CA ALA A 134 8.77 14.59 23.51
C ALA A 134 7.62 15.62 23.43
N ARG A 135 7.58 16.38 22.33
CA ARG A 135 6.53 17.39 22.07
C ARG A 135 5.19 16.78 21.67
N CYS A 136 5.16 15.48 21.35
CA CYS A 136 3.95 14.75 21.00
C CYS A 136 3.23 14.12 22.21
N LEU A 137 3.91 14.02 23.36
CA LEU A 137 3.44 13.21 24.50
C LEU A 137 2.33 13.85 25.33
N SER A 138 2.15 15.17 25.24
CA SER A 138 1.10 15.90 25.99
C SER A 138 0.10 16.52 25.03
N THR A 139 -1.18 16.46 25.38
CA THR A 139 -2.25 17.04 24.56
C THR A 139 -2.09 18.56 24.43
N GLU A 140 -1.57 19.19 25.47
CA GLU A 140 -1.31 20.63 25.56
C GLU A 140 -0.25 21.07 24.53
N THR A 141 0.82 20.28 24.35
CA THR A 141 1.89 20.59 23.39
C THR A 141 1.58 20.12 21.98
N LEU A 142 0.83 19.02 21.83
CA LEU A 142 0.60 18.36 20.56
C LEU A 142 -0.09 19.27 19.54
N ALA A 143 -1.17 19.95 19.95
CA ALA A 143 -1.93 20.81 19.03
C ALA A 143 -1.10 22.00 18.52
N ALA A 144 -0.32 22.61 19.41
CA ALA A 144 0.60 23.69 19.06
C ALA A 144 1.72 23.19 18.15
N TYR A 145 2.25 21.99 18.40
CA TYR A 145 3.29 21.40 17.59
C TYR A 145 2.81 21.00 16.18
N ALA A 146 1.61 20.42 16.07
CA ALA A 146 0.97 20.15 14.79
C ALA A 146 0.77 21.44 13.97
N HIS A 147 0.38 22.55 14.63
CA HIS A 147 0.28 23.86 13.99
C HIS A 147 1.65 24.39 13.53
N GLU A 148 2.69 24.34 14.37
CA GLU A 148 4.06 24.71 13.97
C GLU A 148 4.53 23.93 12.74
N LEU A 149 4.31 22.61 12.72
CA LEU A 149 4.69 21.78 11.58
C LEU A 149 3.86 22.10 10.34
N THR A 150 2.59 22.47 10.49
CA THR A 150 1.74 22.93 9.40
C THR A 150 2.32 24.21 8.77
N GLU A 151 2.56 25.23 9.59
CA GLU A 151 3.17 26.50 9.15
C GLU A 151 4.54 26.26 8.49
N TRP A 152 5.35 25.38 9.08
CA TRP A 152 6.65 25.02 8.53
C TRP A 152 6.52 24.39 7.13
N VAL A 153 5.61 23.44 6.93
CA VAL A 153 5.38 22.79 5.61
C VAL A 153 4.87 23.80 4.58
N LEU A 154 3.91 24.65 4.96
CA LEU A 154 3.30 25.63 4.05
C LEU A 154 4.30 26.74 3.67
N GLY A 155 5.19 27.12 4.58
CA GLY A 155 6.24 28.11 4.35
C GLY A 155 7.42 27.62 3.52
N GLN A 156 7.49 26.34 3.15
CA GLN A 156 8.56 25.86 2.27
C GLN A 156 8.31 26.24 0.81
N GLU A 157 9.34 26.79 0.17
CA GLU A 157 9.44 26.97 -1.28
C GLU A 157 10.44 25.97 -1.84
N SER A 158 9.92 24.85 -2.36
CA SER A 158 10.73 23.78 -2.95
C SER A 158 9.97 23.12 -4.09
N VAL A 159 10.71 22.63 -5.09
CA VAL A 159 10.16 21.81 -6.17
C VAL A 159 9.62 20.49 -5.64
N LEU A 160 10.30 19.93 -4.63
CA LEU A 160 9.93 18.68 -3.98
C LEU A 160 9.22 18.94 -2.65
N ALA A 161 8.19 18.15 -2.39
CA ALA A 161 7.35 18.18 -1.20
C ALA A 161 8.18 18.13 0.10
N PRO A 162 7.92 18.99 1.09
CA PRO A 162 8.57 18.92 2.39
C PRO A 162 8.31 17.57 3.08
N LEU A 163 9.34 17.04 3.75
CA LEU A 163 9.27 15.82 4.54
C LEU A 163 9.10 16.13 6.02
N VAL A 164 8.07 15.57 6.65
CA VAL A 164 7.95 15.48 8.11
C VAL A 164 8.11 14.02 8.50
N PHE A 165 9.12 13.69 9.31
CA PHE A 165 9.46 12.30 9.60
C PHE A 165 9.71 12.04 11.08
N ALA A 166 9.23 10.90 11.57
CA ALA A 166 9.54 10.33 12.88
C ALA A 166 10.38 9.03 12.76
N THR A 167 10.90 8.77 11.55
CA THR A 167 11.80 7.65 11.28
C THR A 167 13.10 7.82 12.07
N ALA A 168 13.40 6.87 12.94
CA ALA A 168 14.60 6.83 13.76
C ALA A 168 15.47 5.60 13.42
N SER A 169 16.77 5.69 13.72
CA SER A 169 17.64 4.52 13.73
C SER A 169 17.18 3.52 14.81
N THR A 170 17.60 2.26 14.70
CA THR A 170 17.26 1.23 15.69
C THR A 170 17.66 1.64 17.12
N ASP A 171 18.83 2.25 17.28
CA ASP A 171 19.35 2.68 18.58
C ASP A 171 18.58 3.88 19.14
N ALA A 172 18.28 4.87 18.29
CA ALA A 172 17.48 6.03 18.70
C ALA A 172 16.04 5.63 19.05
N LEU A 173 15.45 4.70 18.28
CA LEU A 173 14.13 4.14 18.58
C LEU A 173 14.15 3.41 19.93
N ALA A 174 15.17 2.57 20.19
CA ALA A 174 15.31 1.87 21.47
C ALA A 174 15.39 2.85 22.65
N ALA A 175 16.15 3.94 22.51
CA ALA A 175 16.25 4.98 23.53
C ALA A 175 14.90 5.69 23.80
N ILE A 176 14.17 6.05 22.74
CA ILE A 176 12.83 6.66 22.84
C ILE A 176 11.86 5.69 23.54
N GLN A 177 11.88 4.42 23.15
CA GLN A 177 11.03 3.39 23.73
C GLN A 177 11.34 3.13 25.20
N GLN A 178 12.63 3.15 25.58
CA GLN A 178 13.05 3.03 26.97
C GLN A 178 12.62 4.22 27.83
N GLN A 179 12.70 5.44 27.28
CA GLN A 179 12.38 6.66 28.00
C GLN A 179 10.87 6.90 28.15
N TYR A 180 10.09 6.63 27.10
CA TYR A 180 8.67 7.01 27.05
C TYR A 180 7.69 5.84 26.95
N GLY A 181 8.19 4.63 26.68
CA GLY A 181 7.38 3.44 26.39
C GLY A 181 7.05 3.34 24.90
N ALA A 182 7.24 2.16 24.32
CA ALA A 182 7.09 1.95 22.88
C ALA A 182 5.70 2.28 22.34
N GLN A 183 4.66 1.78 23.00
CA GLN A 183 3.28 2.03 22.58
C GLN A 183 2.91 3.51 22.69
N LYS A 184 3.29 4.16 23.80
CA LYS A 184 3.00 5.57 24.05
C LYS A 184 3.68 6.49 23.04
N ALA A 185 4.95 6.22 22.72
CA ALA A 185 5.68 6.97 21.71
C ALA A 185 5.08 6.80 20.30
N SER A 186 4.75 5.56 19.91
CA SER A 186 4.11 5.30 18.61
C SER A 186 2.77 6.02 18.48
N GLN A 187 1.90 5.89 19.48
CA GLN A 187 0.59 6.53 19.49
C GLN A 187 0.69 8.06 19.47
N ALA A 188 1.66 8.64 20.16
CA ALA A 188 1.89 10.08 20.17
C ALA A 188 2.27 10.60 18.77
N VAL A 189 3.19 9.91 18.08
CA VAL A 189 3.60 10.22 16.70
C VAL A 189 2.44 10.04 15.72
N GLU A 190 1.67 8.96 15.84
CA GLU A 190 0.48 8.70 15.03
C GLU A 190 -0.58 9.79 15.21
N THR A 191 -0.81 10.24 16.44
CA THR A 191 -1.76 11.32 16.74
C THR A 191 -1.29 12.65 16.17
N LEU A 192 0.03 12.93 16.20
CA LEU A 192 0.61 14.09 15.53
C LEU A 192 0.33 14.04 14.02
N PHE A 193 0.65 12.93 13.35
CA PHE A 193 0.44 12.81 11.90
C PHE A 193 -1.04 12.87 11.52
N SER A 194 -1.93 12.34 12.36
CA SER A 194 -3.39 12.48 12.21
C SER A 194 -3.81 13.96 12.18
N GLN A 195 -3.40 14.76 13.16
CA GLN A 195 -3.73 16.18 13.23
C GLN A 195 -3.07 17.00 12.12
N LEU A 196 -1.80 16.70 11.82
CA LEU A 196 -1.05 17.38 10.77
C LEU A 196 -1.68 17.15 9.39
N ALA A 197 -2.09 15.91 9.07
CA ALA A 197 -2.74 15.62 7.79
C ALA A 197 -4.03 16.42 7.61
N VAL A 198 -4.89 16.47 8.63
CA VAL A 198 -6.15 17.22 8.60
C VAL A 198 -5.90 18.71 8.40
N ARG A 199 -4.93 19.29 9.13
CA ARG A 199 -4.56 20.71 8.99
C ARG A 199 -4.03 21.01 7.60
N LEU A 200 -3.09 20.22 7.10
CA LEU A 200 -2.53 20.41 5.76
C LEU A 200 -3.58 20.29 4.66
N ALA A 201 -4.50 19.34 4.76
CA ALA A 201 -5.60 19.22 3.80
C ALA A 201 -6.55 20.43 3.85
N ALA A 202 -6.86 20.95 5.04
CA ALA A 202 -7.66 22.16 5.20
C ALA A 202 -6.98 23.40 4.59
N GLU A 203 -5.65 23.44 4.61
CA GLU A 203 -4.82 24.49 4.01
C GLU A 203 -4.48 24.24 2.52
N GLY A 204 -5.16 23.29 1.87
CA GLY A 204 -5.07 23.07 0.42
C GLY A 204 -3.92 22.18 -0.05
N VAL A 205 -3.26 21.42 0.82
CA VAL A 205 -2.37 20.33 0.39
C VAL A 205 -3.21 19.22 -0.24
N THR A 206 -2.90 18.90 -1.49
CA THR A 206 -3.67 17.92 -2.29
C THR A 206 -2.97 16.58 -2.40
N ARG A 207 -1.64 16.49 -2.19
CA ARG A 207 -0.87 15.24 -2.36
C ARG A 207 -0.18 14.80 -1.07
N PHE A 208 -0.46 13.58 -0.61
CA PHE A 208 0.15 13.00 0.60
C PHE A 208 0.93 11.74 0.25
N ILE A 209 2.26 11.79 0.40
CA ILE A 209 3.11 10.59 0.30
C ILE A 209 3.39 10.10 1.70
N VAL A 210 2.88 8.92 2.07
CA VAL A 210 2.89 8.44 3.45
C VAL A 210 3.70 7.14 3.55
N ALA A 211 4.63 7.07 4.51
CA ALA A 211 5.44 5.88 4.75
C ALA A 211 5.20 5.29 6.15
N GLY A 212 4.75 4.03 6.16
CA GLY A 212 4.38 3.26 7.35
C GLY A 212 2.92 2.81 7.29
N GLY A 213 2.65 1.56 7.68
CA GLY A 213 1.29 0.99 7.62
C GLY A 213 0.35 1.69 8.59
N GLU A 214 0.80 1.83 9.83
CA GLU A 214 0.11 2.53 10.91
C GLU A 214 -0.06 4.01 10.57
N THR A 215 1.00 4.67 10.08
CA THR A 215 0.95 6.07 9.63
C THR A 215 -0.04 6.26 8.47
N SER A 216 -0.04 5.36 7.49
CA SER A 216 -0.98 5.38 6.36
C SER A 216 -2.42 5.20 6.83
N GLY A 217 -2.64 4.32 7.81
CA GLY A 217 -3.93 4.10 8.44
C GLY A 217 -4.46 5.35 9.12
N VAL A 218 -3.68 5.97 10.01
CA VAL A 218 -4.13 7.16 10.75
C VAL A 218 -4.33 8.38 9.85
N VAL A 219 -3.49 8.58 8.83
CA VAL A 219 -3.66 9.68 7.86
C VAL A 219 -4.94 9.48 7.04
N THR A 220 -5.17 8.27 6.54
CA THR A 220 -6.38 7.95 5.75
C THR A 220 -7.65 8.11 6.60
N GLN A 221 -7.61 7.62 7.84
CA GLN A 221 -8.72 7.70 8.77
C GLN A 221 -9.00 9.15 9.20
N SER A 222 -7.97 9.94 9.50
CA SER A 222 -8.14 11.33 9.95
C SER A 222 -8.67 12.23 8.83
N LEU A 223 -8.22 12.01 7.60
CA LEU A 223 -8.76 12.64 6.41
C LEU A 223 -10.18 12.15 6.07
N GLY A 224 -10.69 11.13 6.76
CA GLY A 224 -12.04 10.60 6.60
C GLY A 224 -12.27 10.02 5.20
N ILE A 225 -11.27 9.34 4.64
CA ILE A 225 -11.35 8.76 3.30
C ILE A 225 -11.92 7.35 3.38
N LYS A 226 -12.94 7.07 2.57
CA LYS A 226 -13.70 5.80 2.60
C LYS A 226 -13.37 4.84 1.45
N GLY A 227 -12.64 5.32 0.46
CA GLY A 227 -12.26 4.57 -0.72
C GLY A 227 -11.49 5.44 -1.69
N PHE A 228 -10.91 4.80 -2.71
CA PHE A 228 -10.09 5.48 -3.69
C PHE A 228 -10.27 4.92 -5.10
N HIS A 229 -9.99 5.74 -6.10
CA HIS A 229 -9.57 5.25 -7.42
C HIS A 229 -8.10 4.85 -7.37
N ILE A 230 -7.77 3.65 -7.88
CA ILE A 230 -6.40 3.16 -7.96
C ILE A 230 -5.76 3.64 -9.27
N GLY A 231 -4.65 4.36 -9.14
CA GLY A 231 -3.96 5.00 -10.24
C GLY A 231 -2.68 4.29 -10.68
N PRO A 232 -1.74 5.01 -11.31
CA PRO A 232 -0.50 4.44 -11.80
C PRO A 232 0.41 3.96 -10.66
N THR A 233 1.17 2.91 -10.94
CA THR A 233 2.14 2.32 -10.02
C THR A 233 3.40 3.17 -9.89
N ILE A 234 3.82 3.50 -8.66
CA ILE A 234 5.11 4.13 -8.35
C ILE A 234 6.18 3.05 -8.13
N SER A 235 5.81 1.99 -7.41
CA SER A 235 6.61 0.80 -7.12
C SER A 235 5.69 -0.42 -7.00
N PRO A 236 6.18 -1.65 -7.17
CA PRO A 236 5.37 -2.85 -7.00
C PRO A 236 4.61 -2.82 -5.65
N GLY A 237 3.28 -2.87 -5.70
CA GLY A 237 2.41 -2.79 -4.51
C GLY A 237 2.15 -1.39 -3.95
N VAL A 238 2.64 -0.32 -4.59
CA VAL A 238 2.44 1.07 -4.16
C VAL A 238 2.03 1.94 -5.36
N PRO A 239 0.71 2.06 -5.63
CA PRO A 239 0.18 2.98 -6.61
C PRO A 239 -0.08 4.37 -6.01
N TRP A 240 -0.23 5.36 -6.88
CA TRP A 240 -1.00 6.55 -6.56
C TRP A 240 -2.48 6.18 -6.42
N VAL A 241 -3.19 6.86 -5.51
CA VAL A 241 -4.63 6.72 -5.36
C VAL A 241 -5.28 8.10 -5.17
N ASN A 242 -6.52 8.26 -5.64
CA ASN A 242 -7.33 9.47 -5.41
C ASN A 242 -8.53 9.15 -4.55
N ALA A 243 -8.78 9.95 -3.51
CA ALA A 243 -9.99 9.84 -2.71
C ALA A 243 -11.26 10.04 -3.57
N LEU A 244 -12.32 9.29 -3.28
CA LEU A 244 -13.57 9.34 -4.04
C LEU A 244 -14.34 10.64 -3.86
N ASP A 245 -14.28 11.23 -2.66
CA ASP A 245 -15.16 12.31 -2.21
C ASP A 245 -14.42 13.61 -1.87
N LYS A 246 -13.10 13.65 -2.09
CA LYS A 246 -12.22 14.76 -1.68
C LYS A 246 -11.09 14.97 -2.70
N PRO A 247 -10.60 16.21 -2.87
CA PRO A 247 -9.49 16.51 -3.77
C PRO A 247 -8.14 16.15 -3.14
N VAL A 248 -7.98 14.88 -2.76
CA VAL A 248 -6.77 14.36 -2.10
C VAL A 248 -6.24 13.13 -2.84
N SER A 249 -4.97 13.20 -3.22
CA SER A 249 -4.19 12.08 -3.74
C SER A 249 -3.25 11.54 -2.68
N LEU A 250 -3.09 10.22 -2.62
CA LEU A 250 -2.22 9.56 -1.67
C LEU A 250 -1.31 8.54 -2.34
N ALA A 251 -0.10 8.40 -1.81
CA ALA A 251 0.78 7.28 -2.06
C ALA A 251 1.07 6.62 -0.71
N LEU A 252 0.43 5.47 -0.43
CA LEU A 252 0.49 4.78 0.86
C LEU A 252 1.52 3.65 0.81
N LYS A 253 2.70 3.88 1.38
CA LYS A 253 3.84 2.98 1.29
C LYS A 253 4.03 2.19 2.58
N SER A 254 3.90 0.87 2.52
CA SER A 254 4.30 0.00 3.63
C SER A 254 5.83 -0.01 3.81
N GLY A 255 6.30 -0.35 5.01
CA GLY A 255 7.68 -0.09 5.47
C GLY A 255 8.78 -0.53 4.50
N ASN A 256 8.78 -1.78 4.03
CA ASN A 256 9.86 -2.31 3.19
C ASN A 256 9.66 -2.11 1.67
N PHE A 257 8.59 -1.42 1.24
CA PHE A 257 8.27 -1.24 -0.18
C PHE A 257 9.01 -0.06 -0.81
N GLY A 258 9.19 -0.11 -2.12
CA GLY A 258 9.85 0.93 -2.90
C GLY A 258 11.38 0.89 -2.80
N ASP A 259 12.00 1.72 -3.62
CA ASP A 259 13.44 1.93 -3.71
C ASP A 259 13.88 3.15 -2.90
N GLU A 260 15.18 3.41 -2.83
CA GLU A 260 15.76 4.53 -2.08
C GLU A 260 15.26 5.90 -2.58
N ALA A 261 15.01 6.03 -3.88
CA ALA A 261 14.48 7.24 -4.49
C ALA A 261 12.95 7.36 -4.45
N PHE A 262 12.23 6.47 -3.76
CA PHE A 262 10.76 6.39 -3.79
C PHE A 262 10.07 7.75 -3.63
N PHE A 263 10.44 8.54 -2.62
CA PHE A 263 9.77 9.82 -2.33
C PHE A 263 9.93 10.84 -3.46
N SER A 264 11.09 10.89 -4.14
CA SER A 264 11.30 11.81 -5.25
C SER A 264 10.67 11.28 -6.54
N ARG A 265 10.73 9.97 -6.80
CA ARG A 265 10.08 9.32 -7.95
C ARG A 265 8.56 9.46 -7.92
N ALA A 266 7.95 9.27 -6.75
CA ALA A 266 6.52 9.46 -6.52
C ALA A 266 6.03 10.85 -6.96
N GLN A 267 6.92 11.85 -6.99
CA GLN A 267 6.61 13.18 -7.50
C GLN A 267 7.03 13.32 -8.95
N ARG A 268 8.32 13.16 -9.25
CA ARG A 268 8.93 13.52 -10.54
C ARG A 268 8.37 12.76 -11.73
N GLU A 269 8.01 11.49 -11.55
CA GLU A 269 7.45 10.66 -12.62
C GLU A 269 5.98 11.01 -12.93
N PHE A 270 5.36 11.86 -12.10
CA PHE A 270 3.94 12.20 -12.13
C PHE A 270 3.69 13.70 -12.04
N LEU A 271 4.72 14.53 -12.23
CA LEU A 271 4.55 15.97 -12.44
C LEU A 271 4.04 16.17 -13.86
N SER A 272 2.88 16.82 -14.00
CA SER A 272 2.39 17.35 -15.28
C SER A 272 3.00 18.72 -15.57
#